data_AF-A0A180GVF4-F1
#
_entry.id   AF-A0A180GVF4-F1
#
_cell.length_a   1.000
_cell.length_b   1.000
_cell.length_c   1.000
_cell.angle_alpha   90.00
_cell.angle_beta   90.00
_cell.angle_gamma   90.00
#
_symmetry.space_group_name_H-M   'P 1'
#
loop_
_entity.id
_entity.type
_entity.pdbx_description
1 polymer ?
#
loop_
_entity_poly.entity_id
_entity_poly.type
_entity_poly.pdbx_seq_one_letter_code
_entity_poly.pdbx_strand_id
1 'polypeptide(L)'
;MQPPKRFPKPSKTTLKLKVSPKPPKISKSSSSSSQHRSKKLALSTTSQKEDEDEYRITLSDDADDESCDRNVKDFESDSDDDAAKSASIPDDADCSNSDNGACSDSDDADPKPKRQSKEKEWFLPDMDEQFKTYIDHGRTLDKQGYPIYPNGRTTFLRLPGEQITNFGTVGYTKTCSVNYRRNCTWKVSRYFCLGALVCDNPSCNWAGAPPTGKAGKEKFSSKKMKCKGLAGKCQGTVIHKTCPDTVATRFDHHLPTGWGLLRHKGTHPHPWPEAKNPDRIAKEELKAEIKKNPKAGALKLKMGKGINPASGFDSVVSLHPAYINRDRLAYYRRTILAELGLAPDKLGAGVGDKFLLEMFGWSAQGMWIISSSFMPQSEHFTFQTKWMSDRLLARDQQNEVYKGGLLSDVTYRYFENGYLLTTLMFCDELQRWIPIQLTWMRGLGEEYYKIHFATLFRQFLSASLTPAERDTLVRQVVDFSTAQVKGFVSAYIEVFCHGTRKEV
;
A
#
# COMPACT_ATOMS: atom_id res chain seq x y z
N MET A 1 46.81 -51.48 -4.72
CA MET A 1 46.72 -52.04 -3.35
C MET A 1 47.86 -51.50 -2.51
N GLN A 2 47.56 -50.59 -1.59
CA GLN A 2 48.31 -50.26 -0.37
C GLN A 2 47.27 -49.86 0.69
N PRO A 3 47.42 -50.28 1.96
CA PRO A 3 46.39 -50.11 2.99
C PRO A 3 46.37 -48.70 3.59
N PRO A 4 45.23 -48.26 4.17
CA PRO A 4 45.11 -46.92 4.74
C PRO A 4 45.81 -46.78 6.10
N LYS A 5 46.56 -45.69 6.27
CA LYS A 5 47.16 -45.27 7.55
C LYS A 5 46.07 -44.80 8.52
N ARG A 6 46.01 -45.44 9.69
CA ARG A 6 45.14 -45.06 10.82
C ARG A 6 45.63 -43.74 11.44
N PHE A 7 44.70 -42.80 11.63
CA PHE A 7 44.89 -41.64 12.51
C PHE A 7 44.21 -41.87 13.88
N PRO A 8 44.72 -41.26 14.98
CA PRO A 8 44.40 -41.65 16.35
C PRO A 8 43.07 -41.06 16.85
N LYS A 9 42.37 -41.82 17.71
CA LYS A 9 41.18 -41.36 18.45
C LYS A 9 41.58 -40.36 19.55
N PRO A 10 40.87 -39.25 19.72
CA PRO A 10 41.07 -38.37 20.88
C PRO A 10 40.46 -38.97 22.16
N SER A 11 41.19 -38.78 23.25
CA SER A 11 41.00 -39.31 24.60
C SER A 11 39.77 -38.73 25.33
N LYS A 12 39.04 -39.61 26.02
CA LYS A 12 37.99 -39.25 27.00
C LYS A 12 38.61 -38.39 28.12
N THR A 13 38.17 -37.15 28.24
CA THR A 13 38.42 -36.33 29.43
C THR A 13 37.09 -36.14 30.17
N THR A 14 36.97 -36.80 31.31
CA THR A 14 35.87 -36.68 32.26
C THR A 14 36.11 -35.44 33.12
N LEU A 15 35.27 -34.41 33.01
CA LEU A 15 35.24 -33.29 33.95
C LEU A 15 33.86 -33.17 34.60
N LYS A 16 33.88 -33.24 35.93
CA LYS A 16 32.75 -33.36 36.84
C LYS A 16 31.99 -32.03 36.97
N LEU A 17 30.65 -32.12 36.92
CA LEU A 17 29.74 -31.04 37.31
C LEU A 17 29.97 -30.62 38.77
N LYS A 18 30.04 -29.30 39.01
CA LYS A 18 29.77 -28.69 40.33
C LYS A 18 28.44 -27.94 40.25
N VAL A 19 27.50 -28.40 41.05
CA VAL A 19 26.20 -27.76 41.36
C VAL A 19 26.41 -26.77 42.52
N SER A 20 25.77 -25.60 42.47
CA SER A 20 25.57 -24.65 43.59
C SER A 20 24.41 -23.68 43.23
N PRO A 21 23.74 -23.01 44.19
CA PRO A 21 22.62 -23.55 44.98
C PRO A 21 21.29 -22.77 44.80
N LYS A 22 20.20 -23.36 45.31
CA LYS A 22 18.80 -22.86 45.33
C LYS A 22 18.60 -21.58 46.18
N PRO A 23 17.49 -20.84 45.96
CA PRO A 23 17.20 -19.51 46.53
C PRO A 23 16.57 -19.60 47.94
N PRO A 24 16.64 -18.53 48.75
CA PRO A 24 15.99 -18.53 50.06
C PRO A 24 14.49 -18.19 49.95
N LYS A 25 13.67 -18.92 50.72
CA LYS A 25 12.28 -18.61 51.06
C LYS A 25 12.19 -18.24 52.56
N ILE A 26 11.02 -17.69 52.93
CA ILE A 26 10.41 -17.57 54.28
C ILE A 26 10.72 -16.19 54.93
N SER A 27 9.80 -15.40 55.52
CA SER A 27 8.46 -15.61 56.11
C SER A 27 7.61 -14.32 56.13
N LYS A 28 6.29 -14.51 56.29
CA LYS A 28 5.26 -13.51 56.63
C LYS A 28 5.26 -13.13 58.13
N SER A 29 4.88 -11.89 58.44
CA SER A 29 4.15 -11.46 59.67
C SER A 29 3.56 -10.05 59.38
N SER A 30 2.23 -9.88 59.28
CA SER A 30 1.30 -9.27 60.28
C SER A 30 1.79 -7.92 60.87
N SER A 31 1.06 -6.81 60.98
CA SER A 31 -0.38 -6.51 61.07
C SER A 31 -0.62 -4.97 61.13
N SER A 32 -1.89 -4.54 60.94
CA SER A 32 -2.59 -3.35 61.55
C SER A 32 -2.01 -1.92 61.33
N SER A 33 -2.63 -0.99 60.59
CA SER A 33 -3.89 -0.22 60.78
C SER A 33 -3.79 1.08 61.61
N SER A 34 -4.28 2.17 61.00
CA SER A 34 -4.74 3.46 61.59
C SER A 34 -3.63 4.37 62.15
N GLN A 35 -3.74 5.70 62.26
CA GLN A 35 -4.62 6.80 61.85
C GLN A 35 -3.91 8.07 62.38
N HIS A 36 -4.28 9.24 61.85
CA HIS A 36 -4.02 10.58 62.40
C HIS A 36 -2.59 11.16 62.27
N ARG A 37 -2.37 12.47 62.17
CA ARG A 37 -3.13 13.67 61.79
C ARG A 37 -2.11 14.81 61.89
N SER A 38 -1.94 15.57 60.82
CA SER A 38 -1.57 17.00 60.75
C SER A 38 -0.45 17.55 61.67
N LYS A 39 0.61 18.12 61.05
CA LYS A 39 0.82 19.59 61.08
C LYS A 39 1.84 20.04 60.02
N LYS A 40 1.48 21.18 59.42
CA LYS A 40 2.14 21.97 58.39
C LYS A 40 3.54 22.44 58.81
N LEU A 41 4.48 22.52 57.87
CA LEU A 41 5.16 23.78 57.53
C LEU A 41 5.66 23.72 56.08
N ALA A 42 5.51 24.84 55.37
CA ALA A 42 5.64 24.95 53.92
C ALA A 42 7.09 25.20 53.47
N LEU A 43 7.46 24.67 52.30
CA LEU A 43 8.20 25.43 51.29
C LEU A 43 7.98 24.85 49.89
N SER A 44 7.74 25.74 48.94
CA SER A 44 7.21 25.52 47.60
C SER A 44 8.25 25.11 46.57
N THR A 45 7.94 24.11 45.73
CA THR A 45 8.41 24.10 44.34
C THR A 45 7.39 23.34 43.49
N THR A 46 6.65 24.07 42.66
CA THR A 46 5.59 23.52 41.81
C THR A 46 6.21 22.96 40.53
N SER A 47 6.26 21.64 40.41
CA SER A 47 6.34 20.93 39.12
C SER A 47 4.93 20.86 38.54
N GLN A 48 4.70 21.46 37.38
CA GLN A 48 3.49 21.21 36.60
C GLN A 48 3.71 20.00 35.68
N LYS A 49 2.93 18.95 35.96
CA LYS A 49 2.52 17.92 35.01
C LYS A 49 1.69 18.59 33.91
N GLU A 50 1.92 18.21 32.67
CA GLU A 50 0.94 18.36 31.59
C GLU A 50 0.77 16.99 30.90
N ASP A 51 -0.28 16.32 31.36
CA ASP A 51 -1.35 15.69 30.60
C ASP A 51 -1.01 14.77 29.41
N GLU A 52 -1.18 13.48 29.67
CA GLU A 52 -1.51 12.47 28.66
C GLU A 52 -2.97 12.66 28.23
N ASP A 53 -3.21 13.06 26.99
CA ASP A 53 -4.53 13.03 26.37
C ASP A 53 -4.60 11.95 25.29
N GLU A 54 -5.36 10.92 25.64
CA GLU A 54 -5.94 9.90 24.78
C GLU A 54 -6.86 10.55 23.72
N TYR A 55 -6.51 10.45 22.42
CA TYR A 55 -7.33 10.99 21.35
C TYR A 55 -8.01 9.91 20.51
N ARG A 56 -9.34 9.94 20.57
CA ARG A 56 -10.30 9.18 19.77
C ARG A 56 -10.13 9.50 18.28
N ILE A 57 -9.82 8.48 17.49
CA ILE A 57 -9.74 8.57 16.02
C ILE A 57 -11.16 8.79 15.47
N THR A 58 -11.46 10.02 15.06
CA THR A 58 -12.48 10.26 14.04
C THR A 58 -11.82 10.11 12.68
N LEU A 59 -12.17 9.04 11.96
CA LEU A 59 -11.89 8.88 10.54
C LEU A 59 -12.38 10.13 9.78
N SER A 60 -11.44 10.96 9.33
CA SER A 60 -11.71 11.97 8.31
C SER A 60 -11.63 11.28 6.96
N ASP A 61 -12.76 11.28 6.24
CA ASP A 61 -12.90 10.87 4.84
C ASP A 61 -12.11 11.82 3.91
N ASP A 62 -10.78 11.73 3.92
CA ASP A 62 -9.92 12.41 2.96
C ASP A 62 -9.35 11.34 2.02
N ALA A 63 -10.11 11.03 0.97
CA ALA A 63 -9.63 10.20 -0.13
C ALA A 63 -8.49 10.95 -0.86
N ASP A 64 -7.29 10.38 -0.79
CA ASP A 64 -6.11 10.84 -1.51
C ASP A 64 -6.34 10.74 -3.03
N ASP A 65 -6.32 11.90 -3.71
CA ASP A 65 -6.36 12.03 -5.18
C ASP A 65 -4.94 11.95 -5.78
N GLU A 66 -4.11 11.04 -5.26
CA GLU A 66 -2.78 10.72 -5.81
C GLU A 66 -2.76 9.35 -6.53
N SER A 67 -3.93 8.81 -6.90
CA SER A 67 -4.00 7.45 -7.49
C SER A 67 -3.49 7.33 -8.94
N CYS A 68 -3.06 8.42 -9.58
CA CYS A 68 -2.68 8.36 -11.00
C CYS A 68 -1.18 8.16 -11.27
N ASP A 69 -0.27 8.29 -10.31
CA ASP A 69 1.19 8.12 -10.52
C ASP A 69 1.75 7.03 -9.58
N ARG A 70 1.66 5.75 -9.97
CA ARG A 70 2.52 4.69 -9.41
C ARG A 70 3.65 4.39 -10.39
N ASN A 71 4.88 4.48 -9.87
CA ASN A 71 6.14 4.25 -10.55
C ASN A 71 6.22 2.86 -11.19
N VAL A 72 6.59 2.81 -12.47
CA VAL A 72 7.05 1.59 -13.17
C VAL A 72 8.57 1.61 -13.13
N LYS A 73 9.17 0.56 -12.57
CA LYS A 73 10.58 0.22 -12.80
C LYS A 73 10.63 -0.77 -13.95
N ASP A 74 11.39 -0.41 -14.98
CA ASP A 74 11.67 -1.21 -16.16
C ASP A 74 12.38 -2.52 -15.79
N PHE A 75 12.06 -3.61 -16.49
CA PHE A 75 13.06 -4.62 -16.82
C PHE A 75 12.67 -5.35 -18.12
N GLU A 76 13.69 -5.51 -18.97
CA GLU A 76 13.68 -6.02 -20.33
C GLU A 76 13.31 -7.51 -20.40
N SER A 77 12.69 -7.88 -21.52
CA SER A 77 12.39 -9.25 -21.93
C SER A 77 13.60 -9.90 -22.58
N ASP A 78 13.88 -11.15 -22.22
CA ASP A 78 14.51 -12.11 -23.14
C ASP A 78 13.61 -13.34 -23.27
N SER A 79 13.50 -13.79 -24.51
CA SER A 79 12.69 -14.87 -25.05
C SER A 79 13.22 -16.26 -24.68
N ASP A 80 12.35 -17.28 -24.70
CA ASP A 80 12.45 -18.40 -25.64
C ASP A 80 11.22 -19.32 -25.57
N ASP A 81 10.83 -19.80 -26.75
CA ASP A 81 9.70 -20.65 -27.09
C ASP A 81 9.79 -22.06 -26.48
N ASP A 82 8.63 -22.68 -26.16
CA ASP A 82 8.29 -23.98 -26.75
C ASP A 82 6.83 -24.41 -26.51
N ALA A 83 6.32 -25.11 -27.51
CA ALA A 83 4.91 -25.38 -27.77
C ALA A 83 4.34 -26.64 -27.07
N ALA A 84 3.03 -26.62 -26.81
CA ALA A 84 2.02 -27.62 -27.26
C ALA A 84 0.95 -27.99 -26.21
N LYS A 85 -0.33 -27.77 -26.60
CA LYS A 85 -1.58 -28.57 -26.43
C LYS A 85 -1.93 -29.10 -25.01
N SER A 86 -3.16 -29.03 -24.48
CA SER A 86 -4.52 -28.77 -24.98
C SER A 86 -5.53 -28.84 -23.83
N ALA A 87 -6.68 -28.16 -24.02
CA ALA A 87 -8.03 -28.50 -23.53
C ALA A 87 -8.63 -27.83 -22.26
N SER A 88 -9.74 -27.10 -22.52
CA SER A 88 -11.01 -26.93 -21.76
C SER A 88 -11.13 -25.98 -20.54
N ILE A 89 -11.48 -24.70 -20.82
CA ILE A 89 -12.68 -23.88 -20.42
C ILE A 89 -13.49 -24.31 -19.15
N PRO A 90 -14.02 -23.39 -18.28
CA PRO A 90 -14.59 -22.08 -18.63
C PRO A 90 -14.19 -20.82 -17.87
N ASP A 91 -14.27 -19.73 -18.64
CA ASP A 91 -14.34 -18.32 -18.28
C ASP A 91 -15.73 -17.91 -17.75
N ASP A 92 -15.75 -17.01 -16.76
CA ASP A 92 -16.88 -16.13 -16.45
C ASP A 92 -16.33 -14.76 -16.01
N ALA A 93 -16.14 -13.84 -16.98
CA ALA A 93 -16.12 -12.38 -16.74
C ALA A 93 -16.20 -11.63 -18.07
N ASP A 94 -17.43 -11.40 -18.51
CA ASP A 94 -17.84 -10.70 -19.72
C ASP A 94 -17.35 -9.22 -19.74
N CYS A 95 -16.49 -8.90 -20.71
CA CYS A 95 -16.16 -7.53 -21.14
C CYS A 95 -16.43 -7.43 -22.64
N SER A 96 -17.61 -6.92 -22.98
CA SER A 96 -18.08 -6.75 -24.35
C SER A 96 -17.33 -5.61 -25.06
N ASN A 97 -16.40 -5.98 -25.94
CA ASN A 97 -15.99 -5.19 -27.09
C ASN A 97 -16.70 -5.76 -28.32
N SER A 98 -17.52 -4.96 -29.00
CA SER A 98 -18.06 -5.31 -30.31
C SER A 98 -17.36 -4.47 -31.38
N ASP A 99 -16.75 -5.14 -32.35
CA ASP A 99 -16.48 -4.60 -33.68
C ASP A 99 -17.14 -5.49 -34.76
N ASN A 100 -17.52 -4.84 -35.84
CA ASN A 100 -18.52 -5.16 -36.87
C ASN A 100 -18.35 -6.44 -37.73
N GLY A 101 -19.49 -6.99 -38.19
CA GLY A 101 -19.60 -7.81 -39.41
C GLY A 101 -20.99 -8.48 -39.63
N ALA A 102 -21.78 -7.93 -40.57
CA ALA A 102 -22.96 -8.42 -41.35
C ALA A 102 -23.53 -9.85 -41.13
N CYS A 103 -24.82 -10.19 -41.29
CA CYS A 103 -26.07 -9.58 -41.80
C CYS A 103 -27.24 -10.54 -41.51
N SER A 104 -28.43 -10.05 -41.12
CA SER A 104 -29.75 -10.61 -41.50
C SER A 104 -30.87 -9.69 -41.04
N ASP A 105 -31.77 -9.35 -41.96
CA ASP A 105 -32.90 -8.44 -41.82
C ASP A 105 -33.95 -8.88 -40.77
N SER A 106 -34.44 -7.90 -40.01
CA SER A 106 -35.85 -7.81 -39.62
C SER A 106 -36.16 -6.38 -39.16
N ASP A 107 -37.07 -5.74 -39.87
CA ASP A 107 -37.58 -4.38 -39.67
C ASP A 107 -38.36 -4.18 -38.36
N ASP A 108 -38.55 -2.90 -38.01
CA ASP A 108 -39.39 -2.32 -36.95
C ASP A 108 -38.76 -1.99 -35.59
N ALA A 109 -37.95 -0.93 -35.56
CA ALA A 109 -37.98 0.05 -34.45
C ALA A 109 -37.39 1.42 -34.89
N ASP A 110 -38.15 2.47 -34.63
CA ASP A 110 -37.88 3.89 -34.90
C ASP A 110 -36.44 4.32 -34.48
N PRO A 111 -35.60 4.86 -35.38
CA PRO A 111 -34.20 5.11 -35.08
C PRO A 111 -34.01 6.31 -34.16
N LYS A 112 -33.61 6.05 -32.90
CA LYS A 112 -33.07 7.09 -32.01
C LYS A 112 -31.92 7.83 -32.71
N PRO A 113 -31.85 9.17 -32.62
CA PRO A 113 -30.85 9.95 -33.35
C PRO A 113 -29.43 9.56 -32.91
N LYS A 114 -28.66 9.00 -33.84
CA LYS A 114 -27.22 8.76 -33.68
C LYS A 114 -26.55 10.10 -33.38
N ARG A 115 -26.00 10.26 -32.18
CA ARG A 115 -25.18 11.41 -31.80
C ARG A 115 -24.06 11.56 -32.83
N GLN A 116 -24.09 12.64 -33.61
CA GLN A 116 -23.01 13.00 -34.52
C GLN A 116 -21.69 13.07 -33.74
N SER A 117 -20.69 12.30 -34.15
CA SER A 117 -19.38 12.31 -33.51
C SER A 117 -18.71 13.66 -33.79
N LYS A 118 -18.53 14.48 -32.75
CA LYS A 118 -17.71 15.70 -32.84
C LYS A 118 -16.32 15.32 -33.34
N GLU A 119 -15.82 16.01 -34.36
CA GLU A 119 -14.47 15.82 -34.88
C GLU A 119 -13.45 15.88 -33.73
N LYS A 120 -12.57 14.88 -33.66
CA LYS A 120 -11.53 14.81 -32.63
C LYS A 120 -10.44 15.82 -32.96
N GLU A 121 -10.41 16.93 -32.21
CA GLU A 121 -9.40 17.99 -32.42
C GLU A 121 -7.99 17.59 -31.97
N TRP A 122 -7.87 16.77 -30.92
CA TRP A 122 -6.57 16.39 -30.36
C TRP A 122 -6.24 14.92 -30.62
N PHE A 123 -5.19 14.68 -31.39
CA PHE A 123 -4.56 13.37 -31.58
C PHE A 123 -3.35 13.21 -30.65
N LEU A 124 -2.81 12.00 -30.55
CA LEU A 124 -1.49 11.84 -29.92
C LEU A 124 -0.48 12.66 -30.73
N PRO A 125 0.38 13.45 -30.07
CA PRO A 125 1.36 14.24 -30.76
C PRO A 125 2.36 13.33 -31.48
N ASP A 126 2.79 13.74 -32.66
CA ASP A 126 4.00 13.19 -33.26
C ASP A 126 5.22 13.88 -32.63
N MET A 127 6.23 13.11 -32.24
CA MET A 127 7.42 13.66 -31.61
C MET A 127 8.29 14.44 -32.60
N ASP A 128 8.13 14.15 -33.89
CA ASP A 128 8.81 14.84 -34.98
C ASP A 128 8.13 16.17 -35.36
N GLU A 129 6.90 16.41 -34.87
CA GLU A 129 6.21 17.69 -35.02
C GLU A 129 6.81 18.77 -34.10
N GLN A 130 7.03 19.96 -34.64
CA GLN A 130 7.57 21.10 -33.89
C GLN A 130 6.49 21.74 -33.00
N PHE A 131 6.19 21.11 -31.86
CA PHE A 131 5.41 21.76 -30.81
C PHE A 131 6.20 22.91 -30.19
N LYS A 132 5.50 23.97 -29.81
CA LYS A 132 6.06 25.11 -29.07
C LYS A 132 5.17 25.46 -27.90
N THR A 133 5.79 25.94 -26.83
CA THR A 133 5.07 26.52 -25.69
C THR A 133 4.44 27.85 -26.13
N TYR A 134 3.13 27.95 -26.00
CA TYR A 134 2.36 29.15 -26.27
C TYR A 134 1.37 29.36 -25.11
N ILE A 135 1.50 30.48 -24.41
CA ILE A 135 0.71 30.76 -23.23
C ILE A 135 -0.28 31.87 -23.57
N ASP A 136 -1.58 31.59 -23.50
CA ASP A 136 -2.68 32.48 -23.95
C ASP A 136 -3.34 33.26 -22.80
N HIS A 137 -3.99 34.39 -23.04
CA HIS A 137 -4.38 35.34 -21.98
C HIS A 137 -5.29 34.74 -20.88
N GLY A 138 -5.28 35.37 -19.69
CA GLY A 138 -6.13 34.95 -18.57
C GLY A 138 -5.66 33.70 -17.83
N ARG A 139 -4.37 33.34 -17.96
CA ARG A 139 -3.70 32.28 -17.19
C ARG A 139 -3.16 32.76 -15.85
N THR A 140 -2.89 31.81 -14.98
CA THR A 140 -1.96 32.00 -13.85
C THR A 140 -0.80 31.04 -14.00
N LEU A 141 0.43 31.58 -13.97
CA LEU A 141 1.66 30.81 -14.01
C LEU A 141 2.21 30.63 -12.60
N ASP A 142 2.91 29.53 -12.36
CA ASP A 142 3.71 29.34 -11.15
C ASP A 142 5.12 29.95 -11.28
N LYS A 143 5.95 29.76 -10.25
CA LYS A 143 7.32 30.28 -10.18
C LYS A 143 8.26 29.74 -11.27
N GLN A 144 7.93 28.59 -11.87
CA GLN A 144 8.69 27.98 -12.97
C GLN A 144 8.15 28.39 -14.34
N GLY A 145 7.14 29.26 -14.40
CA GLY A 145 6.48 29.66 -15.64
C GLY A 145 5.49 28.62 -16.17
N TYR A 146 5.17 27.59 -15.39
CA TYR A 146 4.21 26.57 -15.77
C TYR A 146 2.77 27.06 -15.57
N PRO A 147 1.86 26.87 -16.55
CA PRO A 147 0.48 27.34 -16.45
C PRO A 147 -0.34 26.43 -15.53
N ILE A 148 -0.26 26.68 -14.22
CA ILE A 148 -1.01 25.94 -13.20
C ILE A 148 -2.53 26.20 -13.28
N TYR A 149 -2.95 27.37 -13.78
CA TYR A 149 -4.32 27.64 -14.22
C TYR A 149 -4.30 28.00 -15.71
N PRO A 150 -4.29 27.01 -16.61
CA PRO A 150 -4.31 27.25 -18.05
C PRO A 150 -5.67 27.84 -18.47
N ASN A 151 -5.65 28.74 -19.45
CA ASN A 151 -6.83 29.40 -20.00
C ASN A 151 -6.61 29.71 -21.49
N GLY A 152 -7.69 30.02 -22.23
CA GLY A 152 -7.61 30.33 -23.66
C GLY A 152 -7.17 29.13 -24.49
N ARG A 153 -6.25 29.34 -25.45
CA ARG A 153 -5.54 28.29 -26.19
C ARG A 153 -4.11 28.17 -25.68
N THR A 154 -3.91 27.61 -24.49
CA THR A 154 -2.57 27.44 -23.91
C THR A 154 -1.97 26.07 -24.27
N THR A 155 -0.75 26.06 -24.81
CA THR A 155 0.09 24.87 -24.97
C THR A 155 1.38 25.02 -24.18
N PHE A 156 1.81 23.95 -23.50
CA PHE A 156 3.08 23.95 -22.77
C PHE A 156 3.82 22.65 -23.06
N LEU A 157 4.99 22.80 -23.68
CA LEU A 157 5.88 21.71 -24.02
C LEU A 157 6.89 21.50 -22.89
N ARG A 158 7.10 20.23 -22.52
CA ARG A 158 8.16 19.77 -21.64
C ARG A 158 9.09 18.87 -22.44
N LEU A 159 10.35 19.25 -22.56
CA LEU A 159 11.36 18.46 -23.26
C LEU A 159 11.97 17.37 -22.33
N PRO A 160 12.53 16.29 -22.91
CA PRO A 160 13.30 15.31 -22.15
C PRO A 160 14.38 15.96 -21.29
N GLY A 161 14.47 15.57 -20.02
CA GLY A 161 15.43 16.12 -19.06
C GLY A 161 15.02 17.44 -18.40
N GLU A 162 14.01 18.15 -18.91
CA GLU A 162 13.49 19.34 -18.21
C GLU A 162 12.72 18.95 -16.95
N GLN A 163 13.05 19.64 -15.85
CA GLN A 163 12.41 19.46 -14.56
C GLN A 163 11.37 20.56 -14.33
N ILE A 164 10.12 20.24 -14.67
CA ILE A 164 8.95 21.07 -14.38
C ILE A 164 8.13 20.38 -13.31
N THR A 165 8.26 20.85 -12.07
CA THR A 165 7.77 20.17 -10.86
C THR A 165 6.25 19.95 -10.92
N ASN A 166 5.50 20.95 -11.38
CA ASN A 166 4.04 20.90 -11.46
C ASN A 166 3.50 20.25 -12.76
N PHE A 167 4.36 19.74 -13.67
CA PHE A 167 3.89 19.19 -14.93
C PHE A 167 2.92 18.02 -14.71
N GLY A 168 1.80 18.04 -15.45
CA GLY A 168 0.72 17.06 -15.31
C GLY A 168 -0.30 17.41 -14.24
N THR A 169 -0.19 18.58 -13.58
CA THR A 169 -1.12 19.03 -12.54
C THR A 169 -1.78 20.36 -12.91
N VAL A 170 -2.93 20.67 -12.31
CA VAL A 170 -3.60 21.98 -12.42
C VAL A 170 -4.17 22.38 -11.07
N GLY A 171 -4.28 23.68 -10.84
CA GLY A 171 -4.72 24.27 -9.58
C GLY A 171 -6.24 24.36 -9.38
N TYR A 172 -7.04 24.20 -10.45
CA TYR A 172 -8.50 24.25 -10.34
C TYR A 172 -9.09 22.88 -9.93
N THR A 173 -10.33 22.92 -9.42
CA THR A 173 -11.05 21.71 -9.01
C THR A 173 -11.57 20.96 -10.23
N LYS A 174 -11.32 19.65 -10.28
CA LYS A 174 -11.45 18.86 -11.51
C LYS A 174 -11.89 17.42 -11.24
N THR A 175 -12.39 16.78 -12.28
CA THR A 175 -12.33 15.32 -12.44
C THR A 175 -11.31 14.97 -13.52
N CYS A 176 -10.80 13.75 -13.51
CA CYS A 176 -9.85 13.30 -14.52
C CYS A 176 -10.25 11.97 -15.15
N SER A 177 -9.76 11.75 -16.37
CA SER A 177 -9.68 10.43 -16.98
C SER A 177 -8.26 10.21 -17.49
N VAL A 178 -7.73 9.01 -17.25
CA VAL A 178 -6.37 8.62 -17.67
C VAL A 178 -6.50 7.43 -18.61
N ASN A 179 -5.76 7.46 -19.72
CA ASN A 179 -5.71 6.38 -20.69
C ASN A 179 -4.26 6.12 -21.09
N TYR A 180 -3.87 4.86 -21.17
CA TYR A 180 -2.59 4.43 -21.73
C TYR A 180 -2.78 4.07 -23.21
N ARG A 181 -1.85 4.48 -24.08
CA ARG A 181 -1.94 4.30 -25.53
C ARG A 181 -0.61 3.78 -26.09
N ARG A 182 -0.66 3.17 -27.28
CA ARG A 182 0.49 2.60 -28.02
C ARG A 182 1.36 1.73 -27.11
N ASN A 183 0.85 0.58 -26.68
CA ASN A 183 1.57 -0.36 -25.79
C ASN A 183 2.09 0.31 -24.51
N CYS A 184 1.26 1.14 -23.88
CA CYS A 184 1.56 1.87 -22.66
C CYS A 184 2.72 2.88 -22.74
N THR A 185 3.24 3.21 -23.92
CA THR A 185 4.28 4.25 -24.08
C THR A 185 3.77 5.67 -23.80
N TRP A 186 2.48 5.90 -24.05
CA TRP A 186 1.84 7.20 -23.84
C TRP A 186 0.82 7.15 -22.72
N LYS A 187 0.97 8.05 -21.76
CA LYS A 187 -0.04 8.34 -20.75
C LYS A 187 -0.78 9.63 -21.13
N VAL A 188 -2.09 9.51 -21.34
CA VAL A 188 -2.97 10.62 -21.71
C VAL A 188 -3.93 10.92 -20.57
N SER A 189 -3.78 12.08 -19.94
CA SER A 189 -4.65 12.56 -18.87
C SER A 189 -5.55 13.68 -19.39
N ARG A 190 -6.86 13.60 -19.14
CA ARG A 190 -7.82 14.65 -19.48
C ARG A 190 -8.46 15.17 -18.21
N TYR A 191 -8.43 16.48 -18.04
CA TYR A 191 -9.02 17.16 -16.89
C TYR A 191 -10.27 17.91 -17.29
N PHE A 192 -11.32 17.74 -16.50
CA PHE A 192 -12.60 18.40 -16.66
C PHE A 192 -12.81 19.32 -15.47
N CYS A 193 -12.88 20.63 -15.73
CA CYS A 193 -13.06 21.62 -14.67
C CYS A 193 -14.48 21.54 -14.10
N LEU A 194 -14.58 21.51 -12.77
CA LEU A 194 -15.86 21.51 -12.08
C LEU A 194 -16.41 22.92 -11.83
N GLY A 195 -15.67 23.97 -12.19
CA GLY A 195 -16.03 25.35 -11.87
C GLY A 195 -15.70 25.73 -10.43
N ALA A 196 -16.50 26.62 -9.84
CA ALA A 196 -16.29 27.14 -8.49
C ALA A 196 -17.61 27.33 -7.73
N LEU A 197 -17.55 27.20 -6.41
CA LEU A 197 -18.60 27.66 -5.51
C LEU A 197 -18.42 29.15 -5.27
N VAL A 198 -19.45 29.96 -5.52
CA VAL A 198 -19.42 31.42 -5.37
C VAL A 198 -20.54 31.88 -4.45
N CYS A 199 -20.35 33.04 -3.81
CA CYS A 199 -21.42 33.67 -3.05
C CYS A 199 -22.32 34.50 -4.00
N ASP A 200 -23.63 34.49 -3.76
CA ASP A 200 -24.59 35.40 -4.40
C ASP A 200 -24.40 36.88 -4.03
N ASN A 201 -23.80 37.16 -2.87
CA ASN A 201 -23.55 38.51 -2.41
C ASN A 201 -22.40 39.16 -3.22
N PRO A 202 -22.66 40.24 -3.98
CA PRO A 202 -21.66 40.87 -4.85
C PRO A 202 -20.47 41.49 -4.08
N SER A 203 -20.63 41.75 -2.78
CA SER A 203 -19.55 42.24 -1.92
C SER A 203 -18.63 41.12 -1.40
N CYS A 204 -18.96 39.85 -1.65
CA CYS A 204 -18.25 38.69 -1.13
C CYS A 204 -17.47 37.97 -2.23
N ASN A 205 -16.16 38.20 -2.29
CA ASN A 205 -15.25 37.59 -3.27
C ASN A 205 -14.84 36.14 -2.94
N TRP A 206 -15.61 35.44 -2.10
CA TRP A 206 -15.29 34.07 -1.71
C TRP A 206 -15.52 33.09 -2.88
N ALA A 207 -14.50 32.29 -3.18
CA ALA A 207 -14.56 31.22 -4.17
C ALA A 207 -14.07 29.89 -3.57
N GLY A 208 -14.98 28.91 -3.45
CA GLY A 208 -14.71 27.60 -2.87
C GLY A 208 -14.62 26.48 -3.90
N ALA A 209 -13.85 25.44 -3.58
CA ALA A 209 -13.76 24.22 -4.40
C ALA A 209 -15.07 23.40 -4.31
N PRO A 210 -15.71 23.05 -5.45
CA PRO A 210 -16.83 22.12 -5.47
C PRO A 210 -16.43 20.72 -4.95
N PRO A 211 -17.37 19.94 -4.36
CA PRO A 211 -17.09 18.57 -3.94
C PRO A 211 -16.86 17.65 -5.14
N THR A 212 -15.80 16.83 -5.08
CA THR A 212 -15.45 15.86 -6.13
C THR A 212 -16.09 14.49 -5.90
N GLY A 213 -16.16 14.02 -4.65
CA GLY A 213 -16.70 12.72 -4.26
C GLY A 213 -18.23 12.63 -4.25
N LYS A 214 -18.77 11.42 -4.45
CA LYS A 214 -20.22 11.15 -4.55
C LYS A 214 -21.01 11.63 -3.32
N ALA A 215 -20.59 11.23 -2.12
CA ALA A 215 -21.19 11.67 -0.86
C ALA A 215 -21.11 13.20 -0.65
N GLY A 216 -20.02 13.84 -1.10
CA GLY A 216 -19.87 15.30 -1.03
C GLY A 216 -20.86 16.03 -1.94
N LYS A 217 -21.07 15.50 -3.15
CA LYS A 217 -22.06 16.02 -4.11
C LYS A 217 -23.48 15.87 -3.59
N GLU A 218 -23.84 14.69 -3.07
CA GLU A 218 -25.16 14.43 -2.47
C GLU A 218 -25.44 15.35 -1.26
N LYS A 219 -24.44 15.57 -0.39
CA LYS A 219 -24.54 16.51 0.73
C LYS A 219 -24.73 17.95 0.26
N PHE A 220 -24.06 18.36 -0.80
CA PHE A 220 -24.22 19.71 -1.37
C PHE A 220 -25.62 19.90 -1.99
N SER A 221 -26.15 18.89 -2.69
CA SER A 221 -27.49 18.95 -3.27
C SER A 221 -28.61 18.94 -2.22
N SER A 222 -28.40 18.26 -1.08
CA SER A 222 -29.41 18.12 -0.02
C SER A 222 -29.38 19.23 1.03
N LYS A 223 -28.23 19.90 1.24
CA LYS A 223 -28.07 20.89 2.32
C LYS A 223 -27.51 22.20 1.80
N LYS A 224 -28.20 23.31 2.12
CA LYS A 224 -27.69 24.67 1.86
C LYS A 224 -26.37 24.89 2.61
N MET A 225 -25.29 25.11 1.86
CA MET A 225 -23.97 25.43 2.40
C MET A 225 -23.92 26.91 2.82
N LYS A 226 -23.34 27.17 4.00
CA LYS A 226 -23.08 28.54 4.46
C LYS A 226 -21.83 29.09 3.77
N CYS A 227 -21.88 30.34 3.34
CA CYS A 227 -20.73 31.03 2.77
C CYS A 227 -19.61 31.12 3.82
N LYS A 228 -18.37 30.80 3.42
CA LYS A 228 -17.18 30.92 4.28
C LYS A 228 -16.50 32.30 4.14
N GLY A 229 -16.97 33.14 3.22
CA GLY A 229 -16.52 34.51 3.07
C GLY A 229 -16.70 35.32 4.35
N LEU A 230 -15.86 36.35 4.53
CA LEU A 230 -15.85 37.21 5.72
C LEU A 230 -15.71 36.39 7.02
N ALA A 231 -14.83 35.38 7.01
CA ALA A 231 -14.61 34.45 8.13
C ALA A 231 -15.91 33.74 8.58
N GLY A 232 -16.79 33.40 7.64
CA GLY A 232 -18.07 32.73 7.90
C GLY A 232 -19.20 33.64 8.40
N LYS A 233 -18.98 34.97 8.40
CA LYS A 233 -20.01 35.95 8.77
C LYS A 233 -20.88 36.36 7.58
N CYS A 234 -20.50 35.99 6.36
CA CYS A 234 -21.31 36.28 5.18
C CYS A 234 -22.64 35.52 5.23
N GLN A 235 -23.75 36.25 5.12
CA GLN A 235 -25.10 35.69 5.10
C GLN A 235 -25.56 35.27 3.70
N GLY A 236 -24.71 35.46 2.68
CA GLY A 236 -25.02 35.10 1.31
C GLY A 236 -25.10 33.59 1.10
N THR A 237 -25.84 33.20 0.06
CA THR A 237 -26.03 31.82 -0.37
C THR A 237 -24.90 31.38 -1.28
N VAL A 238 -24.43 30.15 -1.08
CA VAL A 238 -23.43 29.54 -1.96
C VAL A 238 -24.10 28.93 -3.18
N ILE A 239 -23.67 29.34 -4.37
CA ILE A 239 -24.12 28.84 -5.67
C ILE A 239 -22.95 28.15 -6.36
N HIS A 240 -23.23 27.04 -7.04
CA HIS A 240 -22.24 26.37 -7.88
C HIS A 240 -22.25 26.98 -9.29
N LYS A 241 -21.17 27.69 -9.64
CA LYS A 241 -20.93 28.19 -10.99
C LYS A 241 -20.11 27.14 -11.75
N THR A 242 -20.78 26.38 -12.62
CA THR A 242 -20.16 25.31 -13.42
C THR A 242 -19.27 25.89 -14.52
N CYS A 243 -18.25 25.11 -14.90
CA CYS A 243 -17.41 25.44 -16.05
C CYS A 243 -18.08 24.94 -17.35
N PRO A 244 -18.01 25.67 -18.47
CA PRO A 244 -18.53 25.19 -19.75
C PRO A 244 -17.83 23.92 -20.23
N ASP A 245 -18.59 23.00 -20.83
CA ASP A 245 -18.08 21.76 -21.44
C ASP A 245 -17.17 21.99 -22.67
N THR A 246 -17.14 23.22 -23.18
CA THR A 246 -16.24 23.62 -24.27
C THR A 246 -14.79 23.76 -23.79
N VAL A 247 -14.58 23.88 -22.48
CA VAL A 247 -13.26 23.96 -21.87
C VAL A 247 -12.67 22.57 -21.74
N ALA A 248 -11.48 22.36 -22.29
CA ALA A 248 -10.79 21.08 -22.21
C ALA A 248 -9.33 21.27 -21.85
N THR A 249 -8.79 20.31 -21.10
CA THR A 249 -7.38 20.28 -20.73
C THR A 249 -6.87 18.86 -20.85
N ARG A 250 -5.76 18.69 -21.55
CA ARG A 250 -5.16 17.40 -21.85
C ARG A 250 -3.66 17.45 -21.62
N PHE A 251 -3.15 16.39 -21.02
CA PHE A 251 -1.73 16.09 -20.92
C PHE A 251 -1.44 14.84 -21.71
N ASP A 252 -0.39 14.88 -22.51
CA ASP A 252 0.20 13.73 -23.18
C ASP A 252 1.62 13.57 -22.66
N HIS A 253 1.92 12.42 -22.07
CA HIS A 253 3.23 12.13 -21.50
C HIS A 253 3.80 10.88 -22.16
N HIS A 254 4.99 11.01 -22.74
CA HIS A 254 5.72 9.90 -23.33
C HIS A 254 6.67 9.32 -22.29
N LEU A 255 6.27 8.20 -21.68
CA LEU A 255 6.96 7.62 -20.52
C LEU A 255 8.44 7.30 -20.78
N PRO A 256 8.84 6.70 -21.94
CA PRO A 256 10.25 6.34 -22.15
C PRO A 256 11.21 7.52 -22.19
N THR A 257 10.76 8.68 -22.70
CA THR A 257 11.62 9.85 -22.91
C THR A 257 11.43 10.95 -21.87
N GLY A 258 10.33 10.92 -21.11
CA GLY A 258 9.92 12.03 -20.24
C GLY A 258 9.40 13.27 -20.97
N TRP A 259 9.27 13.24 -22.30
CA TRP A 259 8.63 14.29 -23.08
C TRP A 259 7.16 14.44 -22.70
N GLY A 260 6.67 15.67 -22.65
CA GLY A 260 5.27 15.93 -22.32
C GLY A 260 4.70 17.16 -22.98
N LEU A 261 3.39 17.12 -23.26
CA LEU A 261 2.65 18.24 -23.81
C LEU A 261 1.35 18.47 -23.05
N LEU A 262 1.18 19.69 -22.53
CA LEU A 262 -0.09 20.21 -22.04
C LEU A 262 -0.77 20.97 -23.19
N ARG A 263 -2.05 20.67 -23.42
CA ARG A 263 -2.94 21.40 -24.32
C ARG A 263 -4.21 21.80 -23.59
N HIS A 264 -4.57 23.07 -23.71
CA HIS A 264 -5.78 23.64 -23.17
C HIS A 264 -6.54 24.37 -24.28
N LYS A 265 -7.87 24.32 -24.21
CA LYS A 265 -8.77 25.16 -25.01
C LYS A 265 -9.95 25.65 -24.19
N GLY A 266 -10.47 26.81 -24.56
CA GLY A 266 -11.68 27.42 -24.00
C GLY A 266 -11.37 28.47 -22.93
N THR A 267 -12.39 29.12 -22.39
CA THR A 267 -12.24 30.14 -21.37
C THR A 267 -12.98 29.73 -20.11
N HIS A 268 -12.36 29.86 -18.94
CA HIS A 268 -13.01 29.63 -17.64
C HIS A 268 -13.77 30.89 -17.17
N PRO A 269 -15.12 30.95 -17.25
CA PRO A 269 -15.89 32.16 -16.93
C PRO A 269 -16.27 32.20 -15.44
N HIS A 270 -15.39 31.76 -14.55
CA HIS A 270 -15.63 31.67 -13.12
C HIS A 270 -14.35 32.06 -12.35
N PRO A 271 -14.45 32.56 -11.12
CA PRO A 271 -13.27 32.78 -10.29
C PRO A 271 -12.56 31.46 -10.00
N TRP A 272 -11.26 31.52 -9.74
CA TRP A 272 -10.51 30.35 -9.31
C TRP A 272 -10.83 30.04 -7.85
N PRO A 273 -11.24 28.81 -7.53
CA PRO A 273 -11.43 28.42 -6.14
C PRO A 273 -10.08 28.42 -5.41
N GLU A 274 -10.10 28.76 -4.13
CA GLU A 274 -8.90 28.65 -3.30
C GLU A 274 -8.44 27.18 -3.24
N ALA A 275 -7.16 26.94 -3.56
CA ALA A 275 -6.61 25.60 -3.61
C ALA A 275 -6.61 24.97 -2.21
N LYS A 276 -7.38 23.88 -2.04
CA LYS A 276 -7.42 23.14 -0.77
C LYS A 276 -6.05 22.50 -0.47
N ASN A 277 -5.36 21.99 -1.49
CA ASN A 277 -4.12 21.23 -1.34
C ASN A 277 -2.94 22.03 -1.91
N PRO A 278 -1.76 21.98 -1.27
CA PRO A 278 -0.55 22.57 -1.83
C PRO A 278 -0.15 21.89 -3.14
N ASP A 279 0.37 22.67 -4.08
CA ASP A 279 0.95 22.18 -5.33
C ASP A 279 2.32 21.51 -5.09
N ARG A 280 2.88 20.89 -6.13
CA ARG A 280 4.13 20.13 -5.98
C ARG A 280 5.30 21.06 -5.63
N ILE A 281 5.34 22.28 -6.19
CA ILE A 281 6.36 23.29 -5.84
C ILE A 281 6.25 23.67 -4.35
N ALA A 282 5.06 24.00 -3.83
CA ALA A 282 4.93 24.34 -2.40
C ALA A 282 5.30 23.16 -1.49
N LYS A 283 5.00 21.92 -1.88
CA LYS A 283 5.44 20.72 -1.15
C LYS A 283 6.97 20.61 -1.12
N GLU A 284 7.66 20.85 -2.24
CA GLU A 284 9.13 20.84 -2.32
C GLU A 284 9.75 21.99 -1.49
N GLU A 285 9.19 23.19 -1.54
CA GLU A 285 9.64 24.33 -0.73
C GLU A 285 9.44 24.05 0.77
N LEU A 286 8.30 23.47 1.16
CA LEU A 286 8.07 23.03 2.54
C LEU A 286 9.08 21.96 2.96
N LYS A 287 9.39 21.00 2.06
CA LYS A 287 10.40 19.96 2.31
C LYS A 287 11.79 20.55 2.51
N ALA A 288 12.17 21.55 1.71
CA ALA A 288 13.42 22.28 1.87
C ALA A 288 13.48 23.00 3.24
N GLU A 289 12.38 23.63 3.67
CA GLU A 289 12.32 24.34 4.95
C GLU A 289 12.38 23.39 6.16
N ILE A 290 11.66 22.26 6.10
CA ILE A 290 11.71 21.21 7.13
C ILE A 290 13.12 20.61 7.22
N LYS A 291 13.81 20.44 6.09
CA LYS A 291 15.19 19.93 6.06
C LYS A 291 16.16 20.85 6.82
N LYS A 292 15.96 22.17 6.79
CA LYS A 292 16.77 23.13 7.56
C LYS A 292 16.53 23.01 9.07
N ASN A 293 15.32 22.66 9.50
CA ASN A 293 14.98 22.47 10.92
C ASN A 293 14.01 21.31 11.19
N PRO A 294 14.50 20.06 11.18
CA PRO A 294 13.64 18.88 11.31
C PRO A 294 12.88 18.82 12.63
N LYS A 295 13.43 19.43 13.69
CA LYS A 295 12.86 19.44 15.05
C LYS A 295 11.74 20.45 15.24
N ALA A 296 11.56 21.42 14.33
CA ALA A 296 10.50 22.41 14.45
C ALA A 296 9.12 21.76 14.29
N GLY A 297 8.26 21.86 15.30
CA GLY A 297 6.86 21.42 15.22
C GLY A 297 6.01 22.29 14.29
N ALA A 298 4.82 21.80 13.91
CA ALA A 298 3.92 22.51 12.98
C ALA A 298 3.56 23.93 13.43
N LEU A 299 3.33 24.15 14.73
CA LEU A 299 3.08 25.50 15.26
C LEU A 299 4.27 26.43 15.06
N LYS A 300 5.49 25.94 15.30
CA LYS A 300 6.73 26.72 15.12
C LYS A 300 6.97 27.05 13.65
N LEU A 301 6.75 26.09 12.74
CA LEU A 301 6.82 26.31 11.29
C LEU A 301 5.79 27.35 10.82
N LYS A 302 4.57 27.29 11.36
CA LYS A 302 3.50 28.25 11.07
C LYS A 302 3.83 29.65 11.57
N MET A 303 4.38 29.79 12.77
CA MET A 303 4.72 31.10 13.35
C MET A 303 5.96 31.72 12.71
N GLY A 304 6.87 30.91 12.15
CA GLY A 304 8.15 31.40 11.63
C GLY A 304 9.02 31.97 12.76
N LYS A 305 9.85 32.98 12.45
CA LYS A 305 10.64 33.74 13.44
C LYS A 305 9.74 34.23 14.60
N GLY A 306 10.00 33.73 15.81
CA GLY A 306 9.68 34.46 17.03
C GLY A 306 10.55 35.73 17.14
N ILE A 307 10.32 36.54 18.18
CA ILE A 307 10.94 37.85 18.49
C ILE A 307 12.49 37.89 18.37
N ASN A 308 13.17 36.75 18.22
CA ASN A 308 14.61 36.67 17.99
C ASN A 308 14.97 36.52 16.49
N PRO A 309 15.54 37.56 15.84
CA PRO A 309 15.91 37.53 14.42
C PRO A 309 17.07 36.58 14.08
N ALA A 310 17.77 36.03 15.08
CA ALA A 310 18.99 35.25 14.91
C ALA A 310 18.80 33.74 14.63
N SER A 311 17.61 33.17 14.79
CA SER A 311 17.37 31.71 14.62
C SER A 311 16.44 31.37 13.43
N GLY A 312 16.59 32.10 12.33
CA GLY A 312 15.53 32.39 11.36
C GLY A 312 15.00 31.25 10.47
N PHE A 313 13.67 31.14 10.43
CA PHE A 313 12.90 30.50 9.35
C PHE A 313 11.73 31.43 9.00
N ASP A 314 11.45 31.59 7.71
CA ASP A 314 10.27 32.35 7.27
C ASP A 314 9.01 31.49 7.50
N SER A 315 7.89 32.12 7.83
CA SER A 315 6.65 31.38 8.08
C SER A 315 6.25 30.59 6.84
N VAL A 316 6.04 29.28 7.00
CA VAL A 316 5.63 28.42 5.87
C VAL A 316 4.24 28.75 5.33
N VAL A 317 3.49 29.63 6.00
CA VAL A 317 2.19 30.14 5.55
C VAL A 317 2.31 30.94 4.26
N SER A 318 3.46 31.58 3.99
CA SER A 318 3.70 32.31 2.75
C SER A 318 3.87 31.40 1.53
N LEU A 319 4.22 30.11 1.74
CA LEU A 319 4.42 29.15 0.65
C LEU A 319 3.10 28.73 0.01
N HIS A 320 2.07 28.46 0.82
CA HIS A 320 0.75 28.08 0.34
C HIS A 320 -0.36 28.32 1.40
N PRO A 321 -1.56 28.81 1.01
CA PRO A 321 -2.68 29.05 1.94
C PRO A 321 -3.09 27.82 2.76
N ALA A 322 -2.91 26.61 2.20
CA ALA A 322 -3.19 25.35 2.90
C ALA A 322 -2.42 25.17 4.22
N TYR A 323 -1.25 25.81 4.38
CA TYR A 323 -0.41 25.70 5.58
C TYR A 323 -0.87 26.61 6.74
N ILE A 324 -1.89 27.43 6.55
CA ILE A 324 -2.55 28.17 7.64
C ILE A 324 -3.18 27.18 8.64
N ASN A 325 -3.68 26.04 8.17
CA ASN A 325 -4.24 25.02 9.03
C ASN A 325 -3.11 24.21 9.70
N ARG A 326 -3.03 24.28 11.04
CA ARG A 326 -2.00 23.63 11.85
C ARG A 326 -1.99 22.11 11.67
N ASP A 327 -3.15 21.48 11.67
CA ASP A 327 -3.26 20.02 11.65
C ASP A 327 -2.92 19.49 10.25
N ARG A 328 -3.31 20.22 9.20
CA ARG A 328 -2.88 19.93 7.83
C ARG A 328 -1.36 20.09 7.66
N LEU A 329 -0.78 21.15 8.22
CA LEU A 329 0.67 21.34 8.23
C LEU A 329 1.38 20.23 9.00
N ALA A 330 0.83 19.79 10.14
CA ALA A 330 1.36 18.67 10.92
C ALA A 330 1.32 17.34 10.15
N TYR A 331 0.26 17.10 9.35
CA TYR A 331 0.18 15.97 8.43
C TYR A 331 1.31 16.01 7.41
N TYR A 332 1.43 17.08 6.61
CA TYR A 332 2.49 17.18 5.59
C TYR A 332 3.89 17.10 6.19
N ARG A 333 4.10 17.71 7.37
CA ARG A 333 5.36 17.61 8.09
C ARG A 333 5.72 16.16 8.42
N ARG A 334 4.76 15.35 8.90
CA ARG A 334 5.01 13.93 9.20
C ARG A 334 5.39 13.16 7.94
N THR A 335 4.62 13.31 6.86
CA THR A 335 4.91 12.67 5.57
C THR A 335 6.32 13.04 5.07
N ILE A 336 6.67 14.33 5.10
CA ILE A 336 7.99 14.81 4.66
C ILE A 336 9.13 14.29 5.55
N LEU A 337 8.95 14.25 6.87
CA LEU A 337 9.97 13.72 7.77
C LEU A 337 10.18 12.21 7.58
N ALA A 338 9.12 11.49 7.24
CA ALA A 338 9.20 10.08 6.89
C ALA A 338 9.94 9.88 5.56
N GLU A 339 9.61 10.66 4.53
CA GLU A 339 10.32 10.66 3.25
C GLU A 339 11.82 11.00 3.39
N LEU A 340 12.18 11.89 4.30
CA LEU A 340 13.57 12.28 4.56
C LEU A 340 14.31 11.30 5.48
N GLY A 341 13.63 10.29 6.05
CA GLY A 341 14.20 9.35 7.02
C GLY A 341 14.61 9.99 8.35
N LEU A 342 14.16 11.21 8.65
CA LEU A 342 14.57 11.99 9.83
C LEU A 342 13.66 11.76 11.04
N ALA A 343 12.39 11.52 10.78
CA ALA A 343 11.47 10.92 11.72
C ALA A 343 10.57 10.04 10.85
N PRO A 344 10.98 8.79 10.59
CA PRO A 344 10.01 7.86 10.03
C PRO A 344 8.78 7.88 10.95
N ASP A 345 7.59 7.52 10.43
CA ASP A 345 6.41 7.35 11.27
C ASP A 345 6.81 6.64 12.56
N LYS A 346 6.08 6.81 13.67
CA LYS A 346 6.42 6.16 14.96
C LYS A 346 6.61 4.61 14.86
N LEU A 347 6.49 4.02 13.67
CA LEU A 347 6.81 2.66 13.25
C LEU A 347 7.85 2.58 12.10
N GLY A 348 8.86 3.44 12.13
CA GLY A 348 9.87 3.51 11.09
C GLY A 348 10.58 2.19 10.82
N ALA A 349 11.06 2.06 9.59
CA ALA A 349 12.00 1.04 9.13
C ALA A 349 13.37 1.18 9.84
N GLY A 350 13.37 1.13 11.17
CA GLY A 350 14.52 1.52 12.01
C GLY A 350 14.40 1.12 13.48
N VAL A 351 13.59 0.13 13.83
CA VAL A 351 13.88 -0.68 15.01
C VAL A 351 14.50 -1.95 14.45
N GLY A 352 15.76 -2.24 14.77
CA GLY A 352 16.47 -3.41 14.24
C GLY A 352 15.75 -4.74 14.53
N ASP A 353 14.81 -4.72 15.46
CA ASP A 353 13.94 -5.83 15.86
C ASP A 353 12.48 -5.66 15.40
N LYS A 354 12.13 -4.69 14.55
CA LYS A 354 10.73 -4.48 14.10
C LYS A 354 10.11 -5.76 13.54
N PHE A 355 10.87 -6.48 12.71
CA PHE A 355 10.48 -7.79 12.21
C PHE A 355 10.24 -8.80 13.36
N LEU A 356 11.11 -8.83 14.37
CA LEU A 356 10.94 -9.71 15.54
C LEU A 356 9.70 -9.33 16.36
N LEU A 357 9.43 -8.03 16.55
CA LEU A 357 8.23 -7.54 17.23
C LEU A 357 6.96 -7.89 16.45
N GLU A 358 6.99 -7.80 15.12
CA GLU A 358 5.89 -8.25 14.26
C GLU A 358 5.68 -9.76 14.38
N MET A 359 6.76 -10.56 14.40
CA MET A 359 6.66 -12.01 14.65
C MET A 359 6.07 -12.34 16.03
N PHE A 360 6.43 -11.58 17.08
CA PHE A 360 5.78 -11.71 18.39
C PHE A 360 4.30 -11.34 18.34
N GLY A 361 3.94 -10.29 17.59
CA GLY A 361 2.56 -9.91 17.35
C GLY A 361 1.75 -11.01 16.67
N TRP A 362 2.32 -11.65 15.64
CA TRP A 362 1.69 -12.78 14.95
C TRP A 362 1.48 -13.96 15.89
N SER A 363 2.49 -14.31 16.69
CA SER A 363 2.37 -15.38 17.69
C SER A 363 1.31 -15.08 18.74
N ALA A 364 1.21 -13.83 19.19
CA ALA A 364 0.20 -13.39 20.16
C ALA A 364 -1.23 -13.45 19.56
N GLN A 365 -1.37 -13.25 18.25
CA GLN A 365 -2.63 -13.40 17.51
C GLN A 365 -2.92 -14.86 17.11
N GLY A 366 -2.06 -15.81 17.50
CA GLY A 366 -2.27 -17.23 17.31
C GLY A 366 -1.65 -17.82 16.04
N MET A 367 -0.83 -17.06 15.30
CA MET A 367 -0.04 -17.56 14.17
C MET A 367 1.35 -17.97 14.65
N TRP A 368 1.55 -19.26 14.91
CA TRP A 368 2.77 -19.76 15.54
C TRP A 368 3.79 -20.24 14.51
N ILE A 369 5.07 -19.99 14.79
CA ILE A 369 6.18 -20.54 14.01
C ILE A 369 6.43 -21.97 14.51
N ILE A 370 6.24 -22.96 13.63
CA ILE A 370 6.43 -24.39 13.94
C ILE A 370 7.76 -24.94 13.38
N SER A 371 8.40 -24.23 12.45
CA SER A 371 9.76 -24.50 11.99
C SER A 371 10.41 -23.22 11.48
N SER A 372 11.71 -23.03 11.74
CA SER A 372 12.47 -21.92 11.17
C SER A 372 13.95 -22.27 11.04
N SER A 373 14.61 -21.71 10.03
CA SER A 373 16.06 -21.76 9.88
C SER A 373 16.55 -20.55 9.09
N PHE A 374 17.76 -20.13 9.40
CA PHE A 374 18.51 -19.07 8.72
C PHE A 374 19.79 -19.62 8.06
N MET A 375 19.97 -20.94 8.08
CA MET A 375 21.14 -21.58 7.52
C MET A 375 21.03 -21.67 5.99
N PRO A 376 22.14 -21.51 5.24
CA PRO A 376 22.14 -21.61 3.80
C PRO A 376 21.43 -22.86 3.27
N GLN A 377 20.64 -22.69 2.20
CA GLN A 377 19.83 -23.74 1.56
C GLN A 377 18.71 -24.33 2.43
N SER A 378 18.41 -23.68 3.55
CA SER A 378 17.33 -24.07 4.45
C SER A 378 16.61 -22.86 5.03
N GLU A 379 16.78 -21.67 4.45
CA GLU A 379 16.17 -20.45 4.93
C GLU A 379 14.65 -20.51 4.77
N HIS A 380 13.95 -20.63 5.89
CA HIS A 380 12.50 -20.76 5.90
C HIS A 380 11.87 -20.30 7.21
N PHE A 381 10.58 -19.98 7.12
CA PHE A 381 9.68 -19.84 8.26
C PHE A 381 8.39 -20.61 7.94
N THR A 382 8.11 -21.67 8.70
CA THR A 382 6.84 -22.38 8.63
C THR A 382 5.96 -21.94 9.78
N PHE A 383 4.74 -21.51 9.46
CA PHE A 383 3.79 -21.01 10.43
C PHE A 383 2.40 -21.61 10.24
N GLN A 384 1.68 -21.71 11.35
CA GLN A 384 0.40 -22.39 11.46
C GLN A 384 -0.35 -21.85 12.68
N THR A 385 -1.67 -21.70 12.59
CA THR A 385 -2.48 -21.40 13.79
C THR A 385 -2.89 -22.68 14.51
N LYS A 386 -3.26 -22.56 15.80
CA LYS A 386 -3.81 -23.70 16.54
C LYS A 386 -4.99 -24.35 15.80
N TRP A 387 -5.89 -23.53 15.26
CA TRP A 387 -7.06 -24.02 14.54
C TRP A 387 -6.69 -24.81 13.29
N MET A 388 -5.68 -24.36 12.54
CA MET A 388 -5.15 -25.09 11.37
C MET A 388 -4.60 -26.46 11.77
N SER A 389 -3.82 -26.53 12.85
CA SER A 389 -3.26 -27.78 13.38
C SER A 389 -4.36 -28.73 13.88
N ASP A 390 -5.34 -28.20 14.62
CA ASP A 390 -6.47 -28.96 15.13
C ASP A 390 -7.33 -29.50 13.97
N ARG A 391 -7.51 -28.73 12.88
CA ARG A 391 -8.21 -29.19 11.68
C ARG A 391 -7.46 -30.28 10.93
N LEU A 392 -6.14 -30.15 10.79
CA LEU A 392 -5.30 -31.16 10.13
C LEU A 392 -5.39 -32.53 10.81
N LEU A 393 -5.50 -32.55 12.14
CA LEU A 393 -5.57 -33.78 12.95
C LEU A 393 -7.00 -34.13 13.38
N ALA A 394 -8.00 -33.42 12.89
CA ALA A 394 -9.40 -33.68 13.20
C ALA A 394 -9.82 -35.04 12.66
N ARG A 395 -10.73 -35.69 13.41
CA ARG A 395 -11.39 -36.92 13.00
C ARG A 395 -12.85 -36.61 12.68
N ASP A 396 -13.42 -37.34 11.73
CA ASP A 396 -14.82 -37.22 11.38
C ASP A 396 -15.74 -37.92 12.41
N GLN A 397 -17.04 -37.96 12.12
CA GLN A 397 -18.04 -38.59 12.99
C GLN A 397 -17.84 -40.11 13.12
N GLN A 398 -17.17 -40.73 12.16
CA GLN A 398 -16.81 -42.13 12.12
C GLN A 398 -15.44 -42.40 12.77
N ASN A 399 -14.83 -41.35 13.36
CA ASN A 399 -13.51 -41.37 13.98
C ASN A 399 -12.38 -41.65 12.96
N GLU A 400 -12.60 -41.40 11.67
CA GLU A 400 -11.61 -41.57 10.62
C GLU A 400 -10.76 -40.31 10.43
N VAL A 401 -9.54 -40.50 9.94
CA VAL A 401 -8.67 -39.39 9.53
C VAL A 401 -9.13 -38.81 8.18
N TYR A 402 -8.73 -37.58 7.92
CA TYR A 402 -9.05 -36.86 6.69
C TYR A 402 -8.62 -37.60 5.41
N LYS A 403 -9.52 -37.67 4.42
CA LYS A 403 -9.33 -38.35 3.12
C LYS A 403 -9.69 -37.48 1.90
N GLY A 404 -9.81 -36.15 2.10
CA GLY A 404 -10.27 -35.22 1.06
C GLY A 404 -9.17 -34.59 0.19
N GLY A 405 -7.91 -35.02 0.34
CA GLY A 405 -6.77 -34.46 -0.39
C GLY A 405 -6.17 -33.20 0.24
N LEU A 406 -4.84 -33.12 0.27
CA LEU A 406 -4.05 -31.98 0.74
C LEU A 406 -3.32 -31.34 -0.44
N LEU A 407 -3.78 -30.18 -0.91
CA LEU A 407 -3.22 -29.49 -2.08
C LEU A 407 -2.04 -28.60 -1.66
N SER A 408 -0.87 -28.75 -2.29
CA SER A 408 0.32 -27.95 -1.96
C SER A 408 0.81 -27.10 -3.14
N ASP A 409 0.66 -25.77 -3.06
CA ASP A 409 1.01 -24.86 -4.16
C ASP A 409 1.84 -23.63 -3.72
N VAL A 410 2.64 -23.11 -4.66
CA VAL A 410 3.58 -22.00 -4.46
C VAL A 410 3.04 -20.69 -5.02
N THR A 411 3.05 -19.65 -4.20
CA THR A 411 2.81 -18.26 -4.64
C THR A 411 4.13 -17.58 -5.01
N TYR A 412 4.28 -17.20 -6.28
CA TYR A 412 5.54 -16.70 -6.84
C TYR A 412 5.77 -15.18 -6.76
N ARG A 413 4.71 -14.37 -6.80
CA ARG A 413 4.83 -12.92 -7.09
C ARG A 413 4.67 -12.00 -5.87
N TYR A 414 4.35 -12.55 -4.71
CA TYR A 414 4.03 -11.72 -3.54
C TYR A 414 5.29 -11.23 -2.81
N PHE A 415 6.29 -12.10 -2.61
CA PHE A 415 7.52 -11.77 -1.91
C PHE A 415 8.64 -11.49 -2.93
N GLU A 416 9.29 -10.34 -2.82
CA GLU A 416 10.44 -9.98 -3.66
C GLU A 416 11.63 -10.95 -3.49
N ASN A 417 11.73 -11.53 -2.30
CA ASN A 417 12.92 -12.21 -1.80
C ASN A 417 12.65 -13.67 -1.37
N GLY A 418 11.57 -14.27 -1.85
CA GLY A 418 11.23 -15.65 -1.52
C GLY A 418 9.86 -16.05 -2.06
N TYR A 419 9.38 -17.18 -1.58
CA TYR A 419 8.17 -17.83 -2.08
C TYR A 419 7.32 -18.29 -0.91
N LEU A 420 6.01 -18.33 -1.08
CA LEU A 420 5.09 -18.88 -0.08
C LEU A 420 4.52 -20.19 -0.59
N LEU A 421 4.89 -21.29 0.05
CA LEU A 421 4.30 -22.61 -0.17
C LEU A 421 3.16 -22.83 0.82
N THR A 422 1.98 -23.16 0.31
CA THR A 422 0.76 -23.33 1.08
C THR A 422 0.23 -24.73 0.89
N THR A 423 -0.01 -25.47 1.98
CA THR A 423 -0.85 -26.67 1.94
C THR A 423 -2.27 -26.33 2.39
N LEU A 424 -3.25 -26.70 1.58
CA LEU A 424 -4.67 -26.51 1.81
C LEU A 424 -5.36 -27.85 2.12
N MET A 425 -6.39 -27.82 2.96
CA MET A 425 -7.37 -28.91 3.12
C MET A 425 -8.78 -28.38 2.84
N PHE A 426 -9.66 -29.21 2.30
CA PHE A 426 -11.07 -28.84 2.19
C PHE A 426 -11.76 -29.01 3.56
N CYS A 427 -12.45 -27.97 4.02
CA CYS A 427 -13.19 -27.96 5.27
C CYS A 427 -14.70 -28.04 5.01
N ASP A 428 -15.31 -29.17 5.37
CA ASP A 428 -16.75 -29.41 5.14
C ASP A 428 -17.64 -28.44 5.92
N GLU A 429 -17.24 -28.05 7.14
CA GLU A 429 -18.01 -27.09 7.95
C GLU A 429 -18.11 -25.71 7.28
N LEU A 430 -17.05 -25.29 6.59
CA LEU A 430 -16.98 -24.00 5.92
C LEU A 430 -17.28 -24.08 4.42
N GLN A 431 -17.37 -25.28 3.87
CA GLN A 431 -17.48 -25.57 2.43
C GLN A 431 -16.41 -24.84 1.60
N ARG A 432 -15.16 -24.79 2.10
CA ARG A 432 -14.05 -24.03 1.51
C ARG A 432 -12.71 -24.73 1.73
N TRP A 433 -11.77 -24.52 0.81
CA TRP A 433 -10.36 -24.82 1.01
C TRP A 433 -9.75 -23.85 2.03
N ILE A 434 -9.14 -24.41 3.07
CA ILE A 434 -8.52 -23.66 4.16
C ILE A 434 -7.02 -23.98 4.21
N PRO A 435 -6.16 -23.01 4.52
CA PRO A 435 -4.75 -23.29 4.74
C PRO A 435 -4.57 -24.10 6.03
N ILE A 436 -3.72 -25.11 5.97
CA ILE A 436 -3.31 -25.93 7.12
C ILE A 436 -1.83 -25.79 7.46
N GLN A 437 -1.00 -25.37 6.50
CA GLN A 437 0.42 -25.07 6.74
C GLN A 437 0.88 -24.05 5.71
N LEU A 438 1.62 -23.04 6.19
CA LEU A 438 2.21 -22.00 5.35
C LEU A 438 3.72 -22.00 5.58
N THR A 439 4.50 -21.92 4.52
CA THR A 439 5.96 -21.81 4.61
C THR A 439 6.48 -20.76 3.66
N TRP A 440 7.08 -19.72 4.24
CA TRP A 440 7.94 -18.85 3.46
C TRP A 440 9.30 -19.53 3.28
N MET A 441 9.80 -19.57 2.05
CA MET A 441 11.08 -20.19 1.69
C MET A 441 11.87 -19.30 0.74
N ARG A 442 13.20 -19.28 0.91
CA ARG A 442 14.09 -18.40 0.13
C ARG A 442 14.27 -18.82 -1.33
N GLY A 443 14.12 -20.11 -1.65
CA GLY A 443 14.31 -20.66 -2.99
C GLY A 443 13.37 -21.84 -3.29
N LEU A 444 13.40 -22.33 -4.53
CA LEU A 444 12.52 -23.38 -5.07
C LEU A 444 13.24 -24.73 -5.30
N GLY A 445 14.36 -24.95 -4.61
CA GLY A 445 15.11 -26.21 -4.69
C GLY A 445 14.43 -27.37 -3.95
N GLU A 446 14.87 -28.61 -4.24
CA GLU A 446 14.39 -29.84 -3.57
C GLU A 446 14.45 -29.73 -2.04
N GLU A 447 15.52 -29.17 -1.49
CA GLU A 447 15.71 -29.02 -0.04
C GLU A 447 14.63 -28.15 0.62
N TYR A 448 14.15 -27.11 -0.05
CA TYR A 448 13.11 -26.23 0.51
C TYR A 448 11.74 -26.92 0.53
N TYR A 449 11.40 -27.68 -0.52
CA TYR A 449 10.18 -28.49 -0.53
C TYR A 449 10.24 -29.60 0.52
N LYS A 450 11.41 -30.24 0.65
CA LYS A 450 11.67 -31.24 1.69
C LYS A 450 11.39 -30.69 3.08
N ILE A 451 11.84 -29.48 3.39
CA ILE A 451 11.59 -28.82 4.68
C ILE A 451 10.09 -28.66 4.95
N HIS A 452 9.33 -28.19 3.95
CA HIS A 452 7.89 -28.00 4.09
C HIS A 452 7.17 -29.33 4.38
N PHE A 453 7.43 -30.36 3.56
CA PHE A 453 6.80 -31.66 3.73
C PHE A 453 7.26 -32.38 5.00
N ALA A 454 8.53 -32.28 5.38
CA ALA A 454 9.03 -32.87 6.63
C ALA A 454 8.37 -32.22 7.84
N THR A 455 8.14 -30.89 7.80
CA THR A 455 7.41 -30.19 8.85
C THR A 455 5.95 -30.63 8.92
N LEU A 456 5.30 -30.86 7.77
CA LEU A 456 3.95 -31.42 7.71
C LEU A 456 3.90 -32.84 8.29
N PHE A 457 4.77 -33.74 7.83
CA PHE A 457 4.78 -35.15 8.24
C PHE A 457 5.10 -35.35 9.71
N ARG A 458 5.97 -34.52 10.30
CA ARG A 458 6.25 -34.59 11.74
C ARG A 458 5.00 -34.33 12.59
N GLN A 459 4.02 -33.56 12.09
CA GLN A 459 2.73 -33.40 12.78
C GLN A 459 1.92 -34.70 12.81
N PHE A 460 2.07 -35.57 11.80
CA PHE A 460 1.41 -36.87 11.76
C PHE A 460 2.01 -37.88 12.76
N LEU A 461 3.21 -37.63 13.28
CA LEU A 461 3.83 -38.47 14.32
C LEU A 461 3.18 -38.32 15.70
N SER A 462 2.07 -37.59 15.82
CA SER A 462 1.27 -37.52 17.03
C SER A 462 0.95 -38.90 17.59
N ALA A 463 0.96 -39.02 18.93
CA ALA A 463 0.62 -40.24 19.65
C ALA A 463 -0.82 -40.71 19.40
N SER A 464 -1.70 -39.84 18.90
CA SER A 464 -3.10 -40.13 18.56
C SER A 464 -3.32 -40.79 17.20
N LEU A 465 -2.29 -40.94 16.38
CA LEU A 465 -2.37 -41.51 15.03
C LEU A 465 -1.58 -42.82 14.93
N THR A 466 -2.22 -43.85 14.37
CA THR A 466 -1.62 -45.15 14.05
C THR A 466 -0.76 -45.07 12.78
N PRO A 467 0.18 -46.01 12.55
CA PRO A 467 0.99 -46.03 11.33
C PRO A 467 0.17 -46.05 10.03
N ALA A 468 -0.95 -46.78 9.99
CA ALA A 468 -1.81 -46.85 8.80
C ALA A 468 -2.52 -45.51 8.52
N GLU A 469 -2.95 -44.80 9.56
CA GLU A 469 -3.56 -43.47 9.44
C GLU A 469 -2.55 -42.43 8.98
N ARG A 470 -1.30 -42.51 9.46
CA ARG A 470 -0.20 -41.65 8.99
C ARG A 470 0.05 -41.85 7.51
N ASP A 471 0.13 -43.10 7.06
CA ASP A 471 0.32 -43.43 5.64
C ASP A 471 -0.86 -42.93 4.80
N THR A 472 -2.08 -43.05 5.32
CA THR A 472 -3.29 -42.51 4.68
C THR A 472 -3.18 -41.00 4.47
N LEU A 473 -2.80 -40.24 5.51
CA LEU A 473 -2.66 -38.79 5.46
C LEU A 473 -1.55 -38.32 4.51
N VAL A 474 -0.41 -39.02 4.50
CA VAL A 474 0.69 -38.72 3.57
C VAL A 474 0.25 -38.86 2.12
N ARG A 475 -0.48 -39.94 1.80
CA ARG A 475 -0.98 -40.20 0.45
C ARG A 475 -2.04 -39.20 -0.03
N GLN A 476 -2.58 -38.37 0.87
CA GLN A 476 -3.52 -37.32 0.48
C GLN A 476 -2.82 -36.12 -0.16
N VAL A 477 -1.51 -35.96 0.02
CA VAL A 477 -0.81 -34.79 -0.51
C VAL A 477 -0.66 -34.91 -2.03
N VAL A 478 -1.14 -33.91 -2.75
CA VAL A 478 -1.24 -33.90 -4.22
C VAL A 478 -0.81 -32.55 -4.81
N ASP A 479 -0.72 -32.51 -6.15
CA ASP A 479 -0.22 -31.39 -7.00
C ASP A 479 1.26 -31.07 -6.83
N PHE A 480 2.10 -31.75 -7.63
CA PHE A 480 3.55 -31.61 -7.56
C PHE A 480 4.18 -31.22 -8.91
N SER A 481 5.03 -30.21 -8.88
CA SER A 481 6.17 -30.07 -9.80
C SER A 481 7.23 -31.14 -9.53
N THR A 482 8.15 -31.37 -10.47
CA THR A 482 9.23 -32.35 -10.31
C THR A 482 10.10 -32.11 -9.06
N ALA A 483 10.37 -30.84 -8.72
CA ALA A 483 11.13 -30.50 -7.52
C ALA A 483 10.35 -30.78 -6.23
N GLN A 484 9.02 -30.56 -6.24
CA GLN A 484 8.15 -30.93 -5.12
C GLN A 484 8.08 -32.44 -4.92
N VAL A 485 7.97 -33.25 -5.99
CA VAL A 485 7.98 -34.73 -5.88
C VAL A 485 9.26 -35.20 -5.18
N LYS A 486 10.43 -34.71 -5.64
CA LYS A 486 11.71 -35.11 -5.03
C LYS A 486 11.80 -34.68 -3.56
N GLY A 487 11.35 -33.46 -3.25
CA GLY A 487 11.31 -32.95 -1.88
C GLY A 487 10.37 -33.77 -0.99
N PHE A 488 9.21 -34.15 -1.50
CA PHE A 488 8.21 -34.98 -0.82
C PHE A 488 8.78 -36.36 -0.46
N VAL A 489 9.38 -37.06 -1.44
CA VAL A 489 10.01 -38.37 -1.23
C VAL A 489 11.14 -38.27 -0.22
N SER A 490 12.02 -37.28 -0.37
CA SER A 490 13.14 -37.04 0.56
C SER A 490 12.65 -36.73 1.99
N ALA A 491 11.53 -36.03 2.13
CA ALA A 491 10.92 -35.75 3.44
C ALA A 491 10.29 -36.99 4.07
N TYR A 492 9.62 -37.84 3.28
CA TYR A 492 8.99 -39.06 3.78
C TYR A 492 10.03 -40.01 4.38
N ILE A 493 11.12 -40.24 3.64
CA ILE A 493 12.22 -41.10 4.07
C ILE A 493 12.86 -40.54 5.35
N GLU A 494 13.04 -39.22 5.45
CA GLU A 494 13.59 -38.58 6.65
C GLU A 494 12.71 -38.77 7.88
N VAL A 495 11.40 -38.58 7.75
CA VAL A 495 10.49 -38.52 8.90
C VAL A 495 10.04 -39.91 9.36
N PHE A 496 9.77 -40.82 8.43
CA PHE A 496 9.26 -42.15 8.76
C PHE A 496 10.32 -43.25 8.76
N CYS A 497 11.56 -42.96 8.31
CA CYS A 497 12.69 -43.90 8.28
C CYS A 497 12.37 -45.22 7.53
N HIS A 498 11.42 -45.21 6.60
CA HIS A 498 10.97 -46.37 5.83
C HIS A 498 10.96 -46.07 4.32
N GLY A 499 11.20 -47.12 3.52
CA GLY A 499 11.13 -47.08 2.06
C GLY A 499 12.42 -46.62 1.35
N THR A 500 12.51 -46.93 0.06
CA THR A 500 13.52 -46.40 -0.87
C THR A 500 12.91 -45.33 -1.77
N ARG A 501 13.75 -44.47 -2.38
CA ARG A 501 13.31 -43.42 -3.34
C ARG A 501 12.47 -43.92 -4.53
N LYS A 502 12.42 -45.22 -4.79
CA LYS A 502 11.61 -45.82 -5.87
C LYS A 502 10.26 -46.36 -5.39
N GLU A 503 10.12 -46.59 -4.09
CA GLU A 503 8.92 -47.18 -3.47
C GLU A 503 7.94 -46.14 -2.94
N VAL A 504 8.46 -44.93 -2.66
CA VAL A 504 7.72 -43.71 -2.26
C VAL A 504 7.58 -42.82 -3.49
#